data_AF-A0A1M7FVC1-F1
#
_entry.id   AF-A0A1M7FVC1-F1
#
_cell.length_a   1.000
_cell.length_b   1.000
_cell.length_c   1.000
_cell.angle_alpha   90.00
_cell.angle_beta   90.00
_cell.angle_gamma   90.00
#
_symmetry.space_group_name_H-M   'P 1'
#
loop_
_entity.id
_entity.type
_entity.pdbx_description
1 polymer ?
#
loop_
_entity_poly.entity_id
_entity_poly.type
_entity_poly.pdbx_seq_one_letter_code
_entity_poly.pdbx_strand_id
1 'polypeptide(L)'
;MNDAAVGPPAPSPPPPGIRPAEVALLASVFVVAACGLVYELAAGTLASYLLGDSILQFSTIIGSYLFAMGIGSYLSRFFERQIIAHFLRIELLVGLVGGLMPLALFALQTLAAPSFRFALYALVLLVGTLVGLEIPLVMRILKRHFRERYALKDLVSQVLTFDYLGALVVAIAFPLLFVPQLGLIRTGAFFGLLNAAVAVWALWLFKGELRRWSLHALACGGVIVALLAAFAGAERVSSWAEDRFYADRIVYSASSAYQRIVVTSSSVGVRLFLNGNLQFHSRDEYRYHEALVHPAMAGHGAPRQVLVLGGGDGMAAREILKYPGVEQVTLVELDPHMTTLFAQSPMLRALNGDSLQSPKLRIVNADAFAWLEQTPGAFDVIVIDFPDPTNFSIGKLYTTGFYRLVEQHLNASGYAVVQTTSPLIARKSFWTVATTLEAAGLQVTPYHAHVPSFGEWGFILASRRPYRMPTQLPEGLRFVSLSGLPALFDFPIDMARVPADVNRLSNQVLVQTFEEEWGKVHQ
;
A
#
# COMPACT_ATOMS: atom_id res chain seq x y z
N MET A 1 -30.94 -34.05 -72.75
CA MET A 1 -30.88 -32.84 -71.91
C MET A 1 -32.29 -32.52 -71.47
N ASN A 2 -32.61 -32.74 -70.19
CA ASN A 2 -33.87 -32.33 -69.58
C ASN A 2 -33.48 -31.74 -68.23
N ASP A 3 -33.23 -30.43 -68.21
CA ASP A 3 -32.93 -29.67 -67.00
C ASP A 3 -34.22 -29.39 -66.25
N ALA A 4 -34.42 -30.11 -65.14
CA ALA A 4 -35.46 -29.81 -64.18
C ALA A 4 -35.02 -28.62 -63.31
N ALA A 5 -35.76 -27.52 -63.41
CA ALA A 5 -35.55 -26.31 -62.63
C ALA A 5 -35.74 -26.59 -61.12
N VAL A 6 -34.67 -26.41 -60.35
CA VAL A 6 -34.68 -26.42 -58.88
C VAL A 6 -35.27 -25.09 -58.41
N GLY A 7 -36.41 -25.14 -57.72
CA GLY A 7 -37.03 -23.96 -57.10
C GLY A 7 -36.16 -23.34 -56.01
N PRO A 8 -36.35 -22.05 -55.68
CA PRO A 8 -35.52 -21.34 -54.71
C PRO A 8 -35.65 -21.98 -53.31
N PRO A 9 -34.53 -22.07 -52.55
CA PRO A 9 -34.55 -22.63 -51.21
C PRO A 9 -35.45 -21.81 -50.29
N ALA A 10 -36.24 -22.50 -49.47
CA ALA A 10 -37.10 -21.87 -48.48
C ALA A 10 -36.28 -20.97 -47.54
N PRO A 11 -36.81 -19.79 -47.12
CA PRO A 11 -36.10 -18.91 -46.21
C PRO A 11 -35.81 -19.64 -44.90
N SER A 12 -34.54 -19.61 -44.49
CA SER A 12 -34.11 -20.12 -43.20
C SER A 12 -34.86 -19.39 -42.07
N PRO A 13 -35.29 -20.10 -41.01
CA PRO A 13 -35.96 -19.45 -39.90
C PRO A 13 -35.03 -18.40 -39.28
N PRO A 14 -35.56 -17.23 -38.87
CA PRO A 14 -34.75 -16.21 -38.22
C PRO A 14 -34.07 -16.81 -36.97
N PRO A 15 -32.83 -16.41 -36.65
CA PRO A 15 -32.16 -16.89 -35.46
C PRO A 15 -33.05 -16.62 -34.24
N PRO A 16 -33.26 -17.60 -33.33
CA PRO A 16 -34.13 -17.41 -32.19
C PRO A 16 -33.68 -16.19 -31.37
N GLY A 17 -34.60 -15.35 -30.90
CA GLY A 17 -34.25 -14.16 -30.09
C GLY A 17 -33.44 -14.54 -28.83
N ILE A 18 -32.56 -13.66 -28.34
CA ILE A 18 -31.81 -13.89 -27.10
C ILE A 18 -32.81 -14.03 -25.94
N ARG A 19 -32.78 -15.16 -25.22
CA ARG A 19 -33.69 -15.35 -24.08
C ARG A 19 -33.19 -14.50 -22.90
N PRO A 20 -34.06 -13.85 -22.11
CA PRO A 20 -33.64 -13.07 -20.95
C PRO A 20 -32.84 -13.88 -19.92
N ALA A 21 -33.11 -15.19 -19.82
CA ALA A 21 -32.35 -16.14 -18.99
C ALA A 21 -30.88 -16.27 -19.43
N GLU A 22 -30.60 -16.14 -20.73
CA GLU A 22 -29.28 -16.26 -21.34
C GLU A 22 -28.42 -15.03 -21.01
N VAL A 23 -28.99 -13.83 -21.20
CA VAL A 23 -28.36 -12.56 -20.82
C VAL A 23 -28.09 -12.52 -19.32
N ALA A 24 -29.04 -12.97 -18.50
CA ALA A 24 -28.88 -13.01 -17.05
C ALA A 24 -27.72 -13.91 -16.61
N LEU A 25 -27.54 -15.07 -17.27
CA LEU A 25 -26.44 -15.96 -16.94
C LEU A 25 -25.09 -15.39 -17.40
N LEU A 26 -25.01 -14.78 -18.58
CA LEU A 26 -23.80 -14.10 -19.04
C LEU A 26 -23.44 -12.88 -18.16
N ALA A 27 -24.44 -12.12 -17.72
CA ALA A 27 -24.25 -11.05 -16.75
C ALA A 27 -23.76 -11.58 -15.39
N SER A 28 -24.22 -12.76 -14.97
CA SER A 28 -23.67 -13.39 -13.76
C SER A 28 -22.20 -13.75 -13.91
N VAL A 29 -21.74 -14.26 -15.05
CA VAL A 29 -20.30 -14.53 -15.29
C VAL A 29 -19.45 -13.28 -15.07
N PHE A 30 -19.90 -12.14 -15.59
CA PHE A 30 -19.22 -10.86 -15.39
C PHE A 30 -19.09 -10.48 -13.91
N VAL A 31 -20.18 -10.57 -13.15
CA VAL A 31 -20.19 -10.23 -11.71
C VAL A 31 -19.32 -11.19 -10.91
N VAL A 32 -19.37 -12.47 -11.26
CA VAL A 32 -18.65 -13.54 -10.59
C VAL A 32 -17.14 -13.37 -10.78
N ALA A 33 -16.71 -13.12 -12.02
CA ALA A 33 -15.31 -12.82 -12.34
C ALA A 33 -14.80 -11.57 -11.60
N ALA A 34 -15.63 -10.52 -11.57
CA ALA A 34 -15.37 -9.30 -10.84
C ALA A 34 -15.16 -9.59 -9.33
N CYS A 35 -16.04 -10.37 -8.71
CA CYS A 35 -15.91 -10.76 -7.29
C CYS A 35 -14.67 -11.61 -7.03
N GLY A 36 -14.39 -12.60 -7.88
CA GLY A 36 -13.20 -13.45 -7.77
C GLY A 36 -11.91 -12.64 -7.73
N LEU A 37 -11.76 -11.66 -8.64
CA LEU A 37 -10.59 -10.80 -8.65
C LEU A 37 -10.53 -9.84 -7.44
N VAL A 38 -11.68 -9.29 -6.98
CA VAL A 38 -11.70 -8.41 -5.80
C VAL A 38 -11.16 -9.12 -4.57
N TYR A 39 -11.54 -10.37 -4.31
CA TYR A 39 -11.08 -11.06 -3.11
C TYR A 39 -9.59 -11.35 -3.14
N GLU A 40 -9.05 -11.68 -4.32
CA GLU A 40 -7.62 -11.82 -4.54
C GLU A 40 -6.87 -10.50 -4.29
N LEU A 41 -7.33 -9.40 -4.90
CA LEU A 41 -6.73 -8.07 -4.74
C LEU A 41 -6.85 -7.55 -3.29
N ALA A 42 -7.97 -7.81 -2.62
CA ALA A 42 -8.18 -7.43 -1.23
C ALA A 42 -7.24 -8.20 -0.29
N ALA A 43 -7.06 -9.51 -0.50
CA ALA A 43 -6.09 -10.31 0.24
C ALA A 43 -4.65 -9.82 0.01
N GLY A 44 -4.28 -9.55 -1.26
CA GLY A 44 -2.97 -9.01 -1.63
C GLY A 44 -2.66 -7.67 -0.99
N THR A 45 -3.61 -6.75 -1.05
CA THR A 45 -3.49 -5.41 -0.47
C THR A 45 -3.36 -5.48 1.05
N LEU A 46 -4.20 -6.28 1.71
CA LEU A 46 -4.20 -6.43 3.16
C LEU A 46 -2.93 -7.13 3.66
N ALA A 47 -2.46 -8.16 2.94
CA ALA A 47 -1.18 -8.80 3.23
C ALA A 47 -0.02 -7.81 3.06
N SER A 48 -0.01 -7.01 2.00
CA SER A 48 1.04 -6.00 1.79
C SER A 48 1.02 -4.92 2.89
N TYR A 49 -0.16 -4.51 3.35
CA TYR A 49 -0.30 -3.52 4.41
C TYR A 49 0.15 -4.04 5.78
N LEU A 50 -0.09 -5.32 6.08
CA LEU A 50 0.17 -5.88 7.42
C LEU A 50 1.49 -6.65 7.53
N LEU A 51 1.98 -7.24 6.43
CA LEU A 51 3.20 -8.06 6.41
C LEU A 51 4.38 -7.38 5.71
N GLY A 52 4.17 -6.27 4.98
CA GLY A 52 5.21 -5.64 4.16
C GLY A 52 5.33 -6.27 2.77
N ASP A 53 6.55 -6.33 2.22
CA ASP A 53 6.96 -6.84 0.90
C ASP A 53 5.82 -7.05 -0.11
N SER A 54 5.38 -5.95 -0.72
CA SER A 54 4.30 -6.00 -1.71
C SER A 54 4.53 -7.04 -2.82
N ILE A 55 5.78 -7.21 -3.29
CA ILE A 55 6.05 -8.12 -4.42
C ILE A 55 5.87 -9.56 -3.97
N LEU A 56 6.44 -9.94 -2.83
CA LEU A 56 6.28 -11.29 -2.28
C LEU A 56 4.81 -11.58 -2.00
N GLN A 57 4.10 -10.67 -1.31
CA GLN A 57 2.71 -10.92 -0.94
C GLN A 57 1.79 -11.06 -2.15
N PHE A 58 1.87 -10.15 -3.13
CA PHE A 58 1.05 -10.30 -4.33
C PHE A 58 1.43 -11.56 -5.12
N SER A 59 2.73 -11.87 -5.24
CA SER A 59 3.19 -13.04 -6.01
C SER A 59 2.76 -14.36 -5.38
N THR A 60 2.86 -14.52 -4.06
CA THR A 60 2.44 -15.73 -3.36
C THR A 60 0.92 -15.88 -3.31
N ILE A 61 0.18 -14.78 -3.16
CA ILE A 61 -1.28 -14.77 -3.18
C ILE A 61 -1.80 -15.13 -4.57
N ILE A 62 -1.34 -14.45 -5.63
CA ILE A 62 -1.72 -14.75 -7.01
C ILE A 62 -1.39 -16.22 -7.32
N GLY A 63 -0.16 -16.67 -7.03
CA GLY A 63 0.25 -18.05 -7.27
C GLY A 63 -0.62 -19.08 -6.54
N SER A 64 -0.89 -18.85 -5.25
CA SER A 64 -1.75 -19.73 -4.43
C SER A 64 -3.21 -19.71 -4.91
N TYR A 65 -3.70 -18.54 -5.31
CA TYR A 65 -5.06 -18.33 -5.79
C TYR A 65 -5.30 -19.00 -7.14
N LEU A 66 -4.39 -18.84 -8.10
CA LEU A 66 -4.42 -19.54 -9.39
C LEU A 66 -4.37 -21.07 -9.21
N PHE A 67 -3.51 -21.56 -8.32
CA PHE A 67 -3.45 -22.99 -8.00
C PHE A 67 -4.76 -23.50 -7.39
N ALA A 68 -5.33 -22.74 -6.44
CA ALA A 68 -6.62 -23.04 -5.84
C ALA A 68 -7.75 -23.07 -6.87
N MET A 69 -7.79 -22.12 -7.81
CA MET A 69 -8.74 -22.12 -8.92
C MET A 69 -8.62 -23.38 -9.78
N GLY A 70 -7.40 -23.86 -10.02
CA GLY A 70 -7.15 -25.15 -10.67
C GLY A 70 -7.76 -26.33 -9.91
N ILE A 71 -7.61 -26.36 -8.58
CA ILE A 71 -8.24 -27.39 -7.71
C ILE A 71 -9.77 -27.29 -7.82
N GLY A 72 -10.33 -26.09 -7.75
CA GLY A 72 -11.77 -25.85 -7.90
C GLY A 72 -12.30 -26.37 -9.22
N SER A 73 -11.63 -26.02 -10.32
CA SER A 73 -12.00 -26.46 -11.66
C SER A 73 -11.97 -27.99 -11.80
N TYR A 74 -10.97 -28.64 -11.21
CA TYR A 74 -10.89 -30.10 -11.14
C TYR A 74 -12.01 -30.71 -10.30
N LEU A 75 -12.30 -30.16 -9.12
CA LEU A 75 -13.37 -30.63 -8.23
C LEU A 75 -14.76 -30.51 -8.87
N SER A 76 -14.91 -29.58 -9.82
CA SER A 76 -16.17 -29.35 -10.52
C SER A 76 -16.75 -30.64 -11.13
N ARG A 77 -15.90 -31.59 -11.56
CA ARG A 77 -16.32 -32.85 -12.18
C ARG A 77 -17.17 -33.75 -11.28
N PHE A 78 -17.02 -33.64 -9.95
CA PHE A 78 -17.78 -34.45 -9.00
C PHE A 78 -19.23 -33.95 -8.81
N PHE A 79 -19.55 -32.75 -9.31
CA PHE A 79 -20.88 -32.16 -9.23
C PHE A 79 -21.71 -32.52 -10.47
N GLU A 80 -22.28 -33.72 -10.50
CA GLU A 80 -23.09 -34.19 -11.63
C GLU A 80 -24.60 -33.91 -11.47
N ARG A 81 -25.10 -33.91 -10.24
CA ARG A 81 -26.54 -33.77 -9.93
C ARG A 81 -26.83 -32.39 -9.34
N GLN A 82 -28.02 -31.85 -9.65
CA GLN A 82 -28.47 -30.54 -9.17
C GLN A 82 -27.43 -29.41 -9.38
N ILE A 83 -26.92 -29.28 -10.61
CA ILE A 83 -25.85 -28.32 -10.96
C ILE A 83 -26.20 -26.88 -10.54
N ILE A 84 -27.45 -26.46 -10.77
CA ILE A 84 -27.94 -25.12 -10.39
C ILE A 84 -27.94 -24.94 -8.87
N ALA A 85 -28.32 -25.96 -8.09
CA ALA A 85 -28.31 -25.86 -6.63
C ALA A 85 -26.89 -25.77 -6.06
N HIS A 86 -25.92 -26.44 -6.70
CA HIS A 86 -24.51 -26.33 -6.33
C HIS A 86 -23.94 -24.97 -6.72
N PHE A 87 -24.22 -24.50 -7.94
CA PHE A 87 -23.85 -23.14 -8.37
C PHE A 87 -24.34 -22.10 -7.36
N LEU A 88 -25.62 -22.15 -6.97
CA LEU A 88 -26.18 -21.21 -6.00
C LEU A 88 -25.53 -21.29 -4.61
N ARG A 89 -25.15 -22.49 -4.14
CA ARG A 89 -24.44 -22.64 -2.87
C ARG A 89 -23.02 -22.08 -2.95
N ILE A 90 -22.35 -22.27 -4.08
CA ILE A 90 -20.99 -21.78 -4.29
C ILE A 90 -21.00 -20.26 -4.37
N GLU A 91 -21.91 -19.64 -5.12
CA GLU A 91 -22.09 -18.18 -5.14
C GLU A 91 -22.26 -17.58 -3.74
N LEU A 92 -23.13 -18.18 -2.94
CA LEU A 92 -23.36 -17.75 -1.56
C LEU A 92 -22.13 -17.95 -0.67
N LEU A 93 -21.38 -19.04 -0.85
CA LEU A 93 -20.15 -19.31 -0.10
C LEU A 93 -19.01 -18.37 -0.51
N VAL A 94 -18.83 -18.12 -1.81
CA VAL A 94 -17.85 -17.16 -2.32
C VAL A 94 -18.20 -15.76 -1.83
N GLY A 95 -19.47 -15.35 -1.92
CA GLY A 95 -19.93 -14.06 -1.43
C GLY A 95 -19.75 -13.91 0.08
N LEU A 96 -20.05 -14.95 0.87
CA LEU A 96 -19.90 -14.90 2.32
C LEU A 96 -18.43 -14.95 2.76
N VAL A 97 -17.68 -15.97 2.33
CA VAL A 97 -16.29 -16.17 2.75
C VAL A 97 -15.40 -15.09 2.15
N GLY A 98 -15.52 -14.82 0.86
CA GLY A 98 -14.78 -13.76 0.18
C GLY A 98 -15.14 -12.38 0.72
N GLY A 99 -16.43 -12.09 0.85
CA GLY A 99 -16.89 -10.77 1.31
C GLY A 99 -16.54 -10.46 2.76
N LEU A 100 -16.49 -11.47 3.64
CA LEU A 100 -16.06 -11.33 5.03
C LEU A 100 -14.55 -11.52 5.22
N MET A 101 -13.80 -11.91 4.19
CA MET A 101 -12.36 -12.19 4.29
C MET A 101 -11.56 -10.99 4.82
N PRO A 102 -11.72 -9.76 4.28
CA PRO A 102 -10.92 -8.64 4.79
C PRO A 102 -11.23 -8.33 6.26
N LEU A 103 -12.50 -8.44 6.66
CA LEU A 103 -12.93 -8.26 8.05
C LEU A 103 -12.29 -9.30 8.97
N ALA A 104 -12.33 -10.57 8.58
CA ALA A 104 -11.79 -11.68 9.35
C ALA A 104 -10.26 -11.56 9.52
N LEU A 105 -9.55 -11.21 8.44
CA LEU A 105 -8.11 -11.02 8.46
C LEU A 105 -7.69 -9.82 9.32
N PHE A 106 -8.40 -8.70 9.23
CA PHE A 106 -8.18 -7.54 10.11
C PHE A 106 -8.38 -7.90 11.58
N ALA A 107 -9.51 -8.54 11.92
CA ALA A 107 -9.81 -8.94 13.29
C ALA A 107 -8.79 -9.96 13.83
N LEU A 108 -8.34 -10.89 13.00
CA LEU A 108 -7.34 -11.89 13.37
C LEU A 108 -5.97 -11.27 13.62
N GLN A 109 -5.56 -10.28 12.84
CA GLN A 109 -4.32 -9.55 13.10
C GLN A 109 -4.34 -8.91 14.49
N THR A 110 -5.48 -8.32 14.88
CA THR A 110 -5.64 -7.67 16.19
C THR A 110 -5.69 -8.67 17.36
N LEU A 111 -6.30 -9.84 17.16
CA LEU A 111 -6.55 -10.81 18.24
C LEU A 111 -5.46 -11.90 18.36
N ALA A 112 -4.84 -12.27 17.24
CA ALA A 112 -3.92 -13.40 17.14
C ALA A 112 -2.94 -13.24 15.95
N ALA A 113 -2.12 -12.18 15.98
CA ALA A 113 -1.14 -11.86 14.94
C ALA A 113 -0.27 -13.05 14.45
N PRO A 114 0.22 -13.98 15.31
CA PRO A 114 1.02 -15.11 14.85
C PRO A 114 0.28 -16.06 13.89
N SER A 115 -1.05 -16.12 13.98
CA SER A 115 -1.89 -16.98 13.13
C SER A 115 -2.30 -16.33 11.82
N PHE A 116 -1.99 -15.04 11.62
CA PHE A 116 -2.43 -14.26 10.46
C PHE A 116 -2.01 -14.90 9.12
N ARG A 117 -0.72 -15.22 8.96
CA ARG A 117 -0.18 -15.78 7.71
C ARG A 117 -0.86 -17.10 7.34
N PHE A 118 -1.05 -17.99 8.32
CA PHE A 118 -1.72 -19.26 8.09
C PHE A 118 -3.18 -19.05 7.65
N ALA A 119 -3.91 -18.17 8.33
CA ALA A 119 -5.31 -17.90 7.99
C ALA A 119 -5.46 -17.21 6.62
N LEU A 120 -4.56 -16.29 6.27
CA LEU A 120 -4.51 -15.65 4.96
C LEU A 120 -4.43 -16.68 3.84
N TYR A 121 -3.42 -17.56 3.86
CA TYR A 121 -3.28 -18.57 2.82
C TYR A 121 -4.41 -19.61 2.83
N ALA A 122 -4.94 -19.97 4.01
CA ALA A 122 -6.10 -20.84 4.10
C ALA A 122 -7.36 -20.23 3.47
N LEU A 123 -7.63 -18.94 3.70
CA LEU A 123 -8.76 -18.23 3.12
C LEU A 123 -8.58 -17.99 1.62
N VAL A 124 -7.37 -17.65 1.16
CA VAL A 124 -7.04 -17.52 -0.27
C VAL A 124 -7.25 -18.84 -1.00
N LEU A 125 -6.76 -19.96 -0.43
CA LEU A 125 -7.00 -21.30 -0.98
C LEU A 125 -8.49 -21.66 -1.00
N LEU A 126 -9.23 -21.34 0.06
CA LEU A 126 -10.66 -21.63 0.14
C LEU A 126 -11.45 -20.84 -0.91
N VAL A 127 -11.26 -19.53 -0.99
CA VAL A 127 -11.99 -18.67 -1.95
C VAL A 127 -11.57 -18.99 -3.37
N GLY A 128 -10.27 -19.15 -3.65
CA GLY A 128 -9.80 -19.53 -4.99
C GLY A 128 -10.36 -20.89 -5.44
N THR A 129 -10.46 -21.87 -4.53
CA THR A 129 -11.10 -23.16 -4.86
C THR A 129 -12.58 -23.01 -5.17
N LEU A 130 -13.29 -22.17 -4.42
CA LEU A 130 -14.72 -21.92 -4.66
C LEU A 130 -14.94 -21.18 -5.99
N VAL A 131 -14.15 -20.15 -6.29
CA VAL A 131 -14.21 -19.41 -7.57
C VAL A 131 -13.84 -20.31 -8.75
N GLY A 132 -12.84 -21.19 -8.59
CA GLY A 132 -12.47 -22.16 -9.61
C GLY A 132 -13.59 -23.13 -10.00
N LEU A 133 -14.60 -23.34 -9.15
CA LEU A 133 -15.76 -24.17 -9.46
C LEU A 133 -16.76 -23.47 -10.39
N GLU A 134 -16.78 -22.14 -10.43
CA GLU A 134 -17.86 -21.35 -11.02
C GLU A 134 -17.88 -21.45 -12.55
N ILE A 135 -16.75 -21.19 -13.22
CA ILE A 135 -16.68 -21.21 -14.70
C ILE A 135 -17.10 -22.58 -15.27
N PRO A 136 -16.59 -23.74 -14.79
CA PRO A 136 -17.04 -25.04 -15.29
C PRO A 136 -18.50 -25.36 -14.97
N LEU A 137 -19.04 -24.86 -13.85
CA LEU A 137 -20.46 -25.04 -13.51
C LEU A 137 -21.37 -24.21 -14.41
N VAL A 138 -21.07 -22.92 -14.60
CA VAL A 138 -21.81 -22.03 -15.49
C VAL A 138 -21.78 -22.56 -16.92
N MET A 139 -20.61 -23.00 -17.39
CA MET A 139 -20.45 -23.64 -18.71
C MET A 139 -21.38 -24.84 -18.88
N ARG A 140 -21.48 -25.70 -17.86
CA ARG A 140 -22.38 -26.87 -17.89
C ARG A 140 -23.86 -26.47 -17.83
N ILE A 141 -24.22 -25.42 -17.08
CA ILE A 141 -25.59 -24.89 -17.04
C ILE A 141 -25.97 -24.33 -18.40
N LEU A 142 -25.11 -23.52 -19.02
CA LEU A 142 -25.32 -22.95 -20.35
C LEU A 142 -25.42 -24.04 -21.42
N LYS A 143 -24.49 -24.99 -21.43
CA LYS A 143 -24.52 -26.12 -22.38
C LYS A 143 -25.78 -26.96 -22.24
N ARG A 144 -26.32 -27.10 -21.03
CA ARG A 144 -27.56 -27.86 -20.79
C ARG A 144 -28.80 -27.13 -21.32
N HIS A 145 -28.87 -25.80 -21.19
CA HIS A 145 -30.06 -25.01 -21.52
C HIS A 145 -30.04 -24.38 -22.92
N PHE A 146 -28.86 -24.19 -23.51
CA PHE A 146 -28.68 -23.47 -24.78
C PHE A 146 -27.89 -24.29 -25.81
N ARG A 147 -27.98 -25.63 -25.69
CA ARG A 147 -27.23 -26.62 -26.49
C ARG A 147 -27.43 -26.51 -28.01
N GLU A 148 -28.58 -26.01 -28.44
CA GLU A 148 -28.96 -25.87 -29.85
C GLU A 148 -28.42 -24.58 -30.50
N ARG A 149 -27.97 -23.60 -29.70
CA ARG A 149 -27.62 -22.26 -30.17
C ARG A 149 -26.11 -22.01 -30.26
N TYR A 150 -25.34 -22.63 -29.38
CA TYR A 150 -23.90 -22.40 -29.29
C TYR A 150 -23.12 -23.67 -29.53
N ALA A 151 -22.15 -23.60 -30.45
CA ALA A 151 -21.08 -24.58 -30.45
C ALA A 151 -20.24 -24.41 -29.18
N LEU A 152 -19.61 -25.49 -28.71
CA LEU A 152 -18.79 -25.47 -27.49
C LEU A 152 -17.73 -24.35 -27.52
N LYS A 153 -17.15 -24.10 -28.70
CA LYS A 153 -16.16 -23.04 -28.93
C LYS A 153 -16.71 -21.63 -28.64
N ASP A 154 -17.96 -21.37 -29.02
CA ASP A 154 -18.56 -20.03 -28.91
C ASP A 154 -18.96 -19.75 -27.46
N LEU A 155 -19.45 -20.78 -26.76
CA LEU A 155 -19.73 -20.74 -25.32
C LEU A 155 -18.48 -20.46 -24.49
N VAL A 156 -17.40 -21.19 -24.76
CA VAL A 156 -16.11 -20.99 -24.08
C VAL A 156 -15.58 -19.58 -24.33
N SER A 157 -15.62 -19.12 -25.59
CA SER A 157 -15.18 -17.77 -25.95
C SER A 157 -16.01 -16.69 -25.26
N GLN A 158 -17.34 -16.78 -25.26
CA GLN A 158 -18.20 -15.79 -24.60
C GLN A 158 -17.97 -15.74 -23.10
N VAL A 159 -17.96 -16.90 -22.41
CA VAL A 159 -17.78 -16.95 -20.95
C VAL A 159 -16.42 -16.35 -20.55
N LEU A 160 -15.33 -16.74 -21.24
CA LEU A 160 -14.01 -16.17 -20.98
C LEU A 160 -13.94 -14.67 -21.30
N THR A 161 -14.66 -14.20 -22.31
CA THR A 161 -14.70 -12.77 -22.65
C THR A 161 -15.34 -11.95 -21.52
N PHE A 162 -16.48 -12.40 -21.00
CA PHE A 162 -17.15 -11.72 -19.89
C PHE A 162 -16.34 -11.82 -18.59
N ASP A 163 -15.63 -12.94 -18.39
CA ASP A 163 -14.71 -13.14 -17.26
C ASP A 163 -13.57 -12.11 -17.29
N TYR A 164 -12.85 -12.01 -18.41
CA TYR A 164 -11.76 -11.05 -18.57
C TYR A 164 -12.23 -9.59 -18.54
N LEU A 165 -13.42 -9.30 -19.06
CA LEU A 165 -13.98 -7.95 -19.00
C LEU A 165 -14.34 -7.55 -17.54
N GLY A 166 -14.95 -8.47 -16.78
CA GLY A 166 -15.26 -8.28 -15.37
C GLY A 166 -14.00 -8.06 -14.53
N ALA A 167 -13.00 -8.90 -14.75
CA ALA A 167 -11.69 -8.78 -14.12
C ALA A 167 -11.03 -7.43 -14.44
N LEU A 168 -11.00 -6.99 -15.70
CA LEU A 168 -10.38 -5.71 -16.09
C LEU A 168 -11.05 -4.50 -15.41
N VAL A 169 -12.38 -4.44 -15.44
CA VAL A 169 -13.15 -3.35 -14.82
C VAL A 169 -12.83 -3.25 -13.34
N VAL A 170 -12.80 -4.39 -12.65
CA VAL A 170 -12.45 -4.44 -11.23
C VAL A 170 -10.99 -4.10 -10.98
N ALA A 171 -10.05 -4.62 -11.75
CA ALA A 171 -8.62 -4.37 -11.57
C ALA A 171 -8.30 -2.87 -11.55
N ILE A 172 -9.02 -2.10 -12.37
CA ILE A 172 -8.88 -0.64 -12.45
C ILE A 172 -9.71 0.07 -11.37
N ALA A 173 -10.97 -0.33 -11.18
CA ALA A 173 -11.87 0.32 -10.23
C ALA A 173 -11.49 0.05 -8.76
N PHE A 174 -10.84 -1.08 -8.47
CA PHE A 174 -10.44 -1.47 -7.12
C PHE A 174 -9.52 -0.43 -6.46
N PRO A 175 -8.34 -0.09 -7.02
CA PRO A 175 -7.46 0.92 -6.42
C PRO A 175 -7.96 2.36 -6.60
N LEU A 176 -8.74 2.66 -7.65
CA LEU A 176 -9.13 4.05 -7.97
C LEU A 176 -10.46 4.49 -7.34
N LEU A 177 -11.38 3.56 -7.10
CA LEU A 177 -12.75 3.86 -6.65
C LEU A 177 -13.08 3.14 -5.35
N PHE A 178 -12.99 1.81 -5.32
CA PHE A 178 -13.52 1.02 -4.21
C PHE A 178 -12.68 1.17 -2.93
N VAL A 179 -11.37 0.98 -3.00
CA VAL A 179 -10.51 1.11 -1.81
C VAL A 179 -10.51 2.54 -1.25
N PRO A 180 -10.37 3.61 -2.06
CA PRO A 180 -10.37 4.98 -1.52
C PRO A 180 -11.72 5.42 -0.92
N GLN A 181 -12.85 5.01 -1.50
CA GLN A 181 -14.17 5.49 -1.04
C GLN A 181 -14.83 4.59 0.00
N LEU A 182 -14.69 3.27 -0.14
CA LEU A 182 -15.34 2.30 0.76
C LEU A 182 -14.36 1.70 1.78
N GLY A 183 -13.07 1.66 1.47
CA GLY A 183 -12.08 0.89 2.22
C GLY A 183 -12.18 -0.62 1.94
N LEU A 184 -11.20 -1.39 2.43
CA LEU A 184 -11.07 -2.82 2.13
C LEU A 184 -12.26 -3.66 2.64
N ILE A 185 -12.70 -3.43 3.88
CA ILE A 185 -13.76 -4.23 4.52
C ILE A 185 -15.11 -4.04 3.81
N ARG A 186 -15.52 -2.79 3.57
CA ARG A 186 -16.78 -2.51 2.87
C ARG A 186 -16.73 -2.94 1.41
N THR A 187 -15.57 -2.83 0.75
CA THR A 187 -15.39 -3.34 -0.61
C THR A 187 -15.63 -4.85 -0.66
N GLY A 188 -15.02 -5.62 0.24
CA GLY A 188 -15.29 -7.06 0.34
C GLY A 188 -16.78 -7.36 0.54
N ALA A 189 -17.41 -6.72 1.54
CA ALA A 189 -18.83 -6.94 1.82
C ALA A 189 -19.75 -6.53 0.64
N PHE A 190 -19.42 -5.46 -0.09
CA PHE A 190 -20.17 -5.02 -1.27
C PHE A 190 -20.14 -6.05 -2.41
N PHE A 191 -18.96 -6.59 -2.74
CA PHE A 191 -18.86 -7.65 -3.75
C PHE A 191 -19.49 -8.97 -3.25
N GLY A 192 -19.45 -9.23 -1.94
CA GLY A 192 -20.22 -10.32 -1.33
C GLY A 192 -21.72 -10.18 -1.57
N LEU A 193 -22.26 -8.96 -1.45
CA LEU A 193 -23.67 -8.67 -1.72
C LEU A 193 -24.00 -8.82 -3.21
N LEU A 194 -23.07 -8.50 -4.12
CA LEU A 194 -23.25 -8.75 -5.55
C LEU A 194 -23.34 -10.24 -5.87
N ASN A 195 -22.49 -11.09 -5.29
CA ASN A 195 -22.62 -12.55 -5.42
C ASN A 195 -23.93 -13.07 -4.83
N ALA A 196 -24.33 -12.56 -3.66
CA ALA A 196 -25.63 -12.91 -3.08
C ALA A 196 -26.81 -12.48 -3.97
N ALA A 197 -26.71 -11.33 -4.66
CA ALA A 197 -27.70 -10.87 -5.63
C ALA A 197 -27.76 -11.79 -6.86
N VAL A 198 -26.62 -12.24 -7.38
CA VAL A 198 -26.54 -13.26 -8.45
C VAL A 198 -27.21 -14.56 -8.00
N ALA A 199 -26.94 -15.02 -6.78
CA ALA A 199 -27.58 -16.21 -6.21
C ALA A 199 -29.11 -16.05 -6.09
N VAL A 200 -29.61 -14.90 -5.61
CA VAL A 200 -31.05 -14.60 -5.54
C VAL A 200 -31.67 -14.57 -6.93
N TRP A 201 -30.99 -13.98 -7.90
CA TRP A 201 -31.46 -13.96 -9.30
C TRP A 201 -31.56 -15.38 -9.86
N ALA A 202 -30.54 -16.21 -9.66
CA ALA A 202 -30.55 -17.62 -10.08
C ALA A 202 -31.65 -18.43 -9.37
N LEU A 203 -31.89 -18.18 -8.08
CA LEU A 203 -32.97 -18.79 -7.31
C LEU A 203 -34.35 -18.51 -7.93
N TRP A 204 -34.56 -17.27 -8.37
CA TRP A 204 -35.80 -16.85 -9.00
C TRP A 204 -35.97 -17.45 -10.39
N LEU A 205 -34.90 -17.44 -11.20
CA LEU A 205 -34.90 -17.95 -12.57
C LEU A 205 -35.15 -19.46 -12.64
N PHE A 206 -34.56 -20.24 -11.73
CA PHE A 206 -34.62 -21.70 -11.73
C PHE A 206 -35.52 -22.29 -10.64
N LYS A 207 -36.52 -21.52 -10.17
CA LYS A 207 -37.42 -21.94 -9.08
C LYS A 207 -38.07 -23.32 -9.29
N GLY A 208 -38.33 -23.71 -10.55
CA GLY A 208 -38.96 -24.98 -10.91
C GLY A 208 -38.05 -26.20 -10.86
N GLU A 209 -36.73 -26.02 -10.84
CA GLU A 209 -35.75 -27.13 -10.84
C GLU A 209 -35.19 -27.43 -9.44
N LEU A 210 -35.53 -26.61 -8.45
CA LEU A 210 -34.95 -26.67 -7.10
C LEU A 210 -35.84 -27.47 -6.15
N ARG A 211 -35.35 -28.65 -5.72
CA ARG A 211 -36.08 -29.57 -4.83
C ARG A 211 -36.34 -29.02 -3.42
N ARG A 212 -35.58 -28.01 -2.97
CA ARG A 212 -35.62 -27.42 -1.62
C ARG A 212 -35.55 -25.88 -1.67
N TRP A 213 -36.41 -25.27 -2.48
CA TRP A 213 -36.39 -23.83 -2.73
C TRP A 213 -36.37 -22.96 -1.45
N SER A 214 -37.20 -23.27 -0.46
CA SER A 214 -37.30 -22.50 0.80
C SER A 214 -35.98 -22.45 1.59
N LEU A 215 -35.23 -23.55 1.62
CA LEU A 215 -33.91 -23.61 2.27
C LEU A 215 -32.88 -22.73 1.55
N HIS A 216 -32.92 -22.70 0.22
CA HIS A 216 -32.04 -21.84 -0.56
C HIS A 216 -32.41 -20.36 -0.41
N ALA A 217 -33.71 -20.03 -0.34
CA ALA A 217 -34.18 -18.68 -0.06
C ALA A 217 -33.74 -18.20 1.34
N LEU A 218 -33.86 -19.06 2.35
CA LEU A 218 -33.41 -18.76 3.71
C LEU A 218 -31.89 -18.57 3.79
N ALA A 219 -31.13 -19.39 3.05
CA ALA A 219 -29.68 -19.21 2.95
C ALA A 219 -29.30 -17.87 2.29
N CYS A 220 -29.98 -17.47 1.21
CA CYS A 220 -29.77 -16.16 0.58
C CYS A 220 -30.05 -15.02 1.57
N GLY A 221 -31.19 -15.08 2.28
CA GLY A 221 -31.54 -14.09 3.29
C GLY A 221 -30.50 -14.00 4.41
N GLY A 222 -30.05 -15.14 4.94
CA GLY A 222 -29.03 -15.20 5.98
C GLY A 222 -27.69 -14.60 5.57
N VAL A 223 -27.21 -14.92 4.35
CA VAL A 223 -25.96 -14.37 3.81
C VAL A 223 -26.06 -12.86 3.57
N ILE A 224 -27.17 -12.38 3.01
CA ILE A 224 -27.40 -10.95 2.80
C ILE A 224 -27.41 -10.20 4.13
N VAL A 225 -28.10 -10.73 5.15
CA VAL A 225 -28.13 -10.11 6.49
C VAL A 225 -26.73 -10.07 7.10
N ALA A 226 -25.96 -11.16 7.01
CA ALA A 226 -24.59 -11.20 7.54
C ALA A 226 -23.68 -10.17 6.84
N LEU A 227 -23.76 -10.07 5.52
CA LEU A 227 -22.96 -9.12 4.73
C LEU A 227 -23.37 -7.67 4.95
N LEU A 228 -24.67 -7.38 5.07
CA LEU A 228 -25.16 -6.04 5.42
C LEU A 228 -24.73 -5.63 6.84
N ALA A 229 -24.77 -6.57 7.79
CA ALA A 229 -24.27 -6.34 9.14
C ALA A 229 -22.76 -6.03 9.14
N ALA A 230 -21.98 -6.78 8.37
CA ALA A 230 -20.55 -6.51 8.19
C ALA A 230 -20.29 -5.16 7.51
N PHE A 231 -21.06 -4.80 6.48
CA PHE A 231 -20.95 -3.52 5.79
C PHE A 231 -21.26 -2.33 6.71
N ALA A 232 -22.32 -2.43 7.50
CA ALA A 232 -22.72 -1.40 8.47
C ALA A 232 -21.76 -1.34 9.68
N GLY A 233 -21.22 -2.48 10.12
CA GLY A 233 -20.27 -2.58 11.22
C GLY A 233 -18.82 -2.26 10.83
N ALA A 234 -18.51 -2.11 9.54
CA ALA A 234 -17.14 -1.99 9.04
C ALA A 234 -16.36 -0.85 9.69
N GLU A 235 -16.96 0.36 9.79
CA GLU A 235 -16.30 1.51 10.42
C GLU A 235 -15.96 1.26 11.89
N ARG A 236 -16.86 0.62 12.65
CA ARG A 236 -16.63 0.32 14.07
C ARG A 236 -15.54 -0.72 14.27
N VAL A 237 -15.45 -1.71 13.38
CA VAL A 237 -14.40 -2.74 13.47
C VAL A 237 -13.06 -2.17 13.02
N SER A 238 -13.02 -1.37 11.96
CA SER A 238 -11.81 -0.65 11.55
C SER A 238 -11.32 0.27 12.66
N SER A 239 -12.20 1.09 13.26
CA SER A 239 -11.80 1.99 14.35
C SER A 239 -11.37 1.22 15.60
N TRP A 240 -12.08 0.15 15.99
CA TRP A 240 -11.72 -0.68 17.14
C TRP A 240 -10.38 -1.40 16.95
N ALA A 241 -10.11 -1.90 15.74
CA ALA A 241 -8.84 -2.55 15.41
C ALA A 241 -7.70 -1.52 15.41
N GLU A 242 -7.93 -0.32 14.86
CA GLU A 242 -6.98 0.79 14.88
C GLU A 242 -6.70 1.27 16.32
N ASP A 243 -7.74 1.51 17.14
CA ASP A 243 -7.61 1.96 18.54
C ASP A 243 -6.86 0.95 19.43
N ARG A 244 -6.83 -0.33 19.06
CA ARG A 244 -6.07 -1.36 19.77
C ARG A 244 -4.67 -1.56 19.20
N PHE A 245 -4.45 -1.17 17.94
CA PHE A 245 -3.13 -1.12 17.32
C PHE A 245 -2.32 0.07 17.85
N TYR A 246 -2.96 1.22 18.05
CA TYR A 246 -2.33 2.41 18.60
C TYR A 246 -2.61 2.54 20.11
N ALA A 247 -1.56 2.55 20.94
CA ALA A 247 -1.69 2.56 22.41
C ALA A 247 -2.38 3.81 23.00
N ASP A 248 -2.50 4.90 22.21
CA ASP A 248 -3.04 6.19 22.62
C ASP A 248 -4.29 6.56 21.80
N ARG A 249 -5.12 7.46 22.33
CA ARG A 249 -6.33 7.94 21.66
C ARG A 249 -6.00 8.57 20.30
N ILE A 250 -6.66 8.09 19.25
CA ILE A 250 -6.62 8.69 17.92
C ILE A 250 -7.35 10.04 17.97
N VAL A 251 -6.63 11.12 17.65
CA VAL A 251 -7.17 12.48 17.55
C VAL A 251 -7.37 12.92 16.11
N TYR A 252 -6.69 12.26 15.17
CA TYR A 252 -6.86 12.48 13.74
C TYR A 252 -6.60 11.18 12.99
N SER A 253 -7.41 10.89 11.97
CA SER A 253 -7.20 9.76 11.08
C SER A 253 -7.74 10.09 9.69
N ALA A 254 -6.90 9.96 8.67
CA ALA A 254 -7.25 10.20 7.28
C ALA A 254 -6.48 9.28 6.35
N SER A 255 -7.06 8.95 5.20
CA SER A 255 -6.37 8.27 4.12
C SER A 255 -6.22 9.24 2.96
N SER A 256 -4.98 9.50 2.53
CA SER A 256 -4.69 10.24 1.30
C SER A 256 -4.52 9.27 0.12
N ALA A 257 -4.26 9.80 -1.07
CA ALA A 257 -3.87 8.98 -2.23
C ALA A 257 -2.52 8.27 -2.05
N TYR A 258 -1.72 8.68 -1.06
CA TYR A 258 -0.35 8.20 -0.85
C TYR A 258 -0.22 7.32 0.39
N GLN A 259 -0.96 7.62 1.46
CA GLN A 259 -0.75 6.96 2.75
C GLN A 259 -1.93 7.12 3.72
N ARG A 260 -1.95 6.24 4.73
CA ARG A 260 -2.80 6.36 5.91
C ARG A 260 -2.09 7.20 6.96
N ILE A 261 -2.70 8.32 7.35
CA ILE A 261 -2.19 9.28 8.33
C ILE A 261 -3.00 9.13 9.61
N VAL A 262 -2.33 8.78 10.71
CA VAL A 262 -2.95 8.68 12.04
C VAL A 262 -2.16 9.54 13.02
N VAL A 263 -2.85 10.42 13.73
CA VAL A 263 -2.26 11.18 14.84
C VAL A 263 -2.93 10.72 16.12
N THR A 264 -2.11 10.32 17.09
CA THR A 264 -2.58 10.02 18.44
C THR A 264 -2.10 11.08 19.42
N SER A 265 -2.87 11.27 20.47
CA SER A 265 -2.53 12.19 21.55
C SER A 265 -2.90 11.60 22.90
N SER A 266 -1.98 11.73 23.84
CA SER A 266 -2.19 11.38 25.24
C SER A 266 -1.46 12.36 26.14
N SER A 267 -1.53 12.14 27.46
CA SER A 267 -0.81 12.95 28.45
C SER A 267 0.71 12.94 28.27
N VAL A 268 1.26 11.93 27.58
CA VAL A 268 2.70 11.81 27.33
C VAL A 268 3.16 12.51 26.04
N GLY A 269 2.24 12.94 25.18
CA GLY A 269 2.54 13.71 23.98
C GLY A 269 1.70 13.33 22.76
N VAL A 270 2.13 13.84 21.61
CA VAL A 270 1.51 13.60 20.29
C VAL A 270 2.42 12.66 19.49
N ARG A 271 1.82 11.72 18.75
CA ARG A 271 2.52 10.80 17.85
C ARG A 271 1.90 10.85 16.48
N LEU A 272 2.74 10.77 15.45
CA LEU A 272 2.31 10.60 14.06
C LEU A 272 2.67 9.19 13.61
N PHE A 273 1.71 8.54 12.95
CA PHE A 273 1.91 7.27 12.28
C PHE A 273 1.54 7.41 10.80
N LEU A 274 2.41 6.91 9.92
CA LEU A 274 2.17 6.81 8.49
C LEU A 274 2.19 5.33 8.10
N ASN A 275 1.06 4.84 7.57
CA ASN A 275 0.87 3.41 7.27
C ASN A 275 1.19 2.48 8.45
N GLY A 276 0.91 2.94 9.68
CA GLY A 276 1.19 2.19 10.92
C GLY A 276 2.59 2.39 11.50
N ASN A 277 3.53 2.98 10.76
CA ASN A 277 4.90 3.23 11.24
C ASN A 277 4.99 4.57 11.98
N LEU A 278 5.58 4.58 13.18
CA LEU A 278 5.81 5.80 13.95
C LEU A 278 6.76 6.73 13.18
N GLN A 279 6.37 7.98 12.98
CA GLN A 279 7.18 9.00 12.28
C GLN A 279 7.74 10.08 13.20
N PHE A 280 7.09 10.34 14.33
CA PHE A 280 7.70 11.05 15.44
C PHE A 280 6.88 10.88 16.72
N HIS A 281 7.52 11.21 17.84
CA HIS A 281 6.85 11.47 19.10
C HIS A 281 7.27 12.87 19.59
N SER A 282 6.29 13.70 19.96
CA SER A 282 6.54 15.10 20.36
C SER A 282 7.46 15.28 21.58
N ARG A 283 7.72 14.19 22.33
CA ARG A 283 8.54 14.22 23.53
C ARG A 283 10.03 14.28 23.19
N ASP A 284 10.44 13.69 22.08
CA ASP A 284 11.83 13.47 21.69
C ASP A 284 12.15 13.79 20.22
N GLU A 285 11.17 14.21 19.41
CA GLU A 285 11.40 14.64 18.02
C GLU A 285 12.52 15.68 17.88
N TYR A 286 12.69 16.55 18.88
CA TYR A 286 13.75 17.55 18.88
C TYR A 286 15.15 16.91 18.77
N ARG A 287 15.35 15.70 19.32
CA ARG A 287 16.63 14.99 19.20
C ARG A 287 16.88 14.55 17.77
N TYR A 288 15.83 14.09 17.08
CA TYR A 288 15.89 13.71 15.67
C TYR A 288 16.15 14.93 14.78
N HIS A 289 15.31 15.97 14.86
CA HIS A 289 15.41 17.12 13.97
C HIS A 289 16.67 17.96 14.21
N GLU A 290 17.11 18.11 15.47
CA GLU A 290 18.37 18.80 15.75
C GLU A 290 19.57 18.02 15.17
N ALA A 291 19.58 16.69 15.31
CA ALA A 291 20.63 15.84 14.76
C ALA A 291 20.59 15.79 13.22
N LEU A 292 19.42 15.80 12.61
CA LEU A 292 19.26 15.83 11.16
C LEU A 292 19.75 17.16 10.58
N VAL A 293 19.39 18.30 11.17
CA VAL A 293 19.56 19.62 10.54
C VAL A 293 20.89 20.28 10.89
N HIS A 294 21.26 20.35 12.17
CA HIS A 294 22.33 21.24 12.61
C HIS A 294 23.74 20.84 12.15
N PRO A 295 24.13 19.55 12.07
CA PRO A 295 25.45 19.18 11.56
C PRO A 295 25.69 19.69 10.12
N ALA A 296 24.69 19.57 9.24
CA ALA A 296 24.79 20.06 7.85
C ALA A 296 24.78 21.59 7.78
N MET A 297 23.81 22.23 8.44
CA MET A 297 23.62 23.68 8.38
C MET A 297 24.80 24.44 9.00
N ALA A 298 25.26 24.02 10.17
CA ALA A 298 26.39 24.64 10.84
C ALA A 298 27.74 24.29 10.16
N GLY A 299 27.87 23.06 9.63
CA GLY A 299 29.04 22.67 8.84
C GLY A 299 29.20 23.50 7.55
N HIS A 300 28.08 23.91 6.93
CA HIS A 300 28.09 24.87 5.81
C HIS A 300 28.56 26.27 6.26
N GLY A 301 28.12 26.71 7.44
CA GLY A 301 28.51 27.96 8.09
C GLY A 301 27.58 29.14 7.80
N ALA A 302 27.19 29.35 6.53
CA ALA A 302 26.27 30.43 6.15
C ALA A 302 25.32 30.05 5.00
N PRO A 303 24.45 29.03 5.18
CA PRO A 303 23.52 28.59 4.13
C PRO A 303 22.43 29.64 3.87
N ARG A 304 22.10 29.88 2.61
CA ARG A 304 21.05 30.81 2.15
C ARG A 304 19.90 30.10 1.48
N GLN A 305 20.21 29.16 0.59
CA GLN A 305 19.23 28.37 -0.17
C GLN A 305 19.23 26.93 0.36
N VAL A 306 18.12 26.51 0.98
CA VAL A 306 18.00 25.18 1.59
C VAL A 306 16.87 24.41 0.93
N LEU A 307 17.12 23.14 0.60
CA LEU A 307 16.13 22.21 0.09
C LEU A 307 15.80 21.17 1.15
N VAL A 308 14.52 20.90 1.38
CA VAL A 308 14.01 19.80 2.19
C VAL A 308 13.24 18.87 1.27
N LEU A 309 13.63 17.60 1.23
CA LEU A 309 12.92 16.55 0.49
C LEU A 309 12.23 15.64 1.51
N GLY A 310 10.90 15.59 1.47
CA GLY A 310 10.08 15.04 2.55
C GLY A 310 9.84 16.08 3.65
N GLY A 311 9.79 15.63 4.91
CA GLY A 311 9.65 16.51 6.06
C GLY A 311 8.35 17.34 6.08
N GLY A 312 7.26 16.83 5.51
CA GLY A 312 5.97 17.52 5.40
C GLY A 312 5.33 17.98 6.72
N ASP A 313 5.85 17.52 7.87
CA ASP A 313 5.46 18.01 9.20
C ASP A 313 6.02 19.40 9.55
N GLY A 314 7.09 19.84 8.87
CA GLY A 314 7.72 21.14 9.05
C GLY A 314 8.69 21.25 10.24
N MET A 315 8.98 20.18 10.97
CA MET A 315 9.90 20.22 12.11
C MET A 315 11.37 20.37 11.65
N ALA A 316 11.76 19.75 10.54
CA ALA A 316 13.06 20.06 9.91
C ALA A 316 13.15 21.54 9.50
N ALA A 317 12.08 22.09 8.91
CA ALA A 317 12.01 23.51 8.54
C ALA A 317 12.10 24.44 9.75
N ARG A 318 11.51 24.06 10.90
CA ARG A 318 11.63 24.79 12.18
C ARG A 318 13.09 24.98 12.58
N GLU A 319 13.89 23.91 12.50
CA GLU A 319 15.31 23.95 12.85
C GLU A 319 16.14 24.75 11.84
N ILE A 320 15.83 24.62 10.54
CA ILE A 320 16.49 25.39 9.47
C ILE A 320 16.27 26.90 9.66
N LEU A 321 15.06 27.32 10.03
CA LEU A 321 14.69 28.72 10.20
C LEU A 321 15.36 29.40 11.41
N LYS A 322 16.03 28.65 12.30
CA LYS A 322 16.88 29.21 13.37
C LYS A 322 18.14 29.91 12.82
N TYR A 323 18.52 29.65 11.56
CA TYR A 323 19.68 30.27 10.92
C TYR A 323 19.26 31.59 10.24
N PRO A 324 19.70 32.76 10.74
CA PRO A 324 19.22 34.06 10.23
C PRO A 324 19.63 34.31 8.77
N GLY A 325 20.76 33.73 8.34
CA GLY A 325 21.28 33.84 6.97
C GLY A 325 20.48 33.07 5.92
N VAL A 326 19.54 32.20 6.33
CA VAL A 326 18.65 31.50 5.38
C VAL A 326 17.72 32.52 4.72
N GLU A 327 17.74 32.57 3.40
CA GLU A 327 16.91 33.44 2.58
C GLU A 327 15.65 32.70 2.10
N GLN A 328 15.81 31.44 1.70
CA GLN A 328 14.72 30.60 1.20
C GLN A 328 14.92 29.14 1.59
N VAL A 329 13.84 28.51 2.03
CA VAL A 329 13.70 27.07 2.22
C VAL A 329 12.68 26.57 1.19
N THR A 330 13.04 25.58 0.38
CA THR A 330 12.11 24.87 -0.51
C THR A 330 11.82 23.51 0.10
N LEU A 331 10.56 23.22 0.39
CA LEU A 331 10.12 21.93 0.94
C LEU A 331 9.32 21.19 -0.14
N VAL A 332 9.82 20.03 -0.55
CA VAL A 332 9.20 19.17 -1.56
C VAL A 332 8.61 17.96 -0.85
N GLU A 333 7.28 17.90 -0.78
CA GLU A 333 6.53 16.84 -0.10
C GLU A 333 5.57 16.18 -1.09
N LEU A 334 5.52 14.85 -1.09
CA LEU A 334 4.65 14.10 -2.00
C LEU A 334 3.17 14.31 -1.66
N ASP A 335 2.83 14.29 -0.37
CA ASP A 335 1.45 14.31 0.09
C ASP A 335 1.00 15.72 0.53
N PRO A 336 0.14 16.42 -0.26
CA PRO A 336 -0.39 17.73 0.14
C PRO A 336 -1.23 17.68 1.42
N HIS A 337 -1.76 16.51 1.77
CA HIS A 337 -2.53 16.33 3.00
C HIS A 337 -1.65 16.51 4.24
N MET A 338 -0.38 16.07 4.20
CA MET A 338 0.58 16.24 5.29
C MET A 338 0.84 17.72 5.56
N THR A 339 1.27 18.46 4.54
CA THR A 339 1.57 19.90 4.68
C THR A 339 0.34 20.71 5.09
N THR A 340 -0.85 20.40 4.56
CA THR A 340 -2.10 21.07 4.94
C THR A 340 -2.45 20.81 6.41
N LEU A 341 -2.38 19.55 6.85
CA LEU A 341 -2.67 19.14 8.22
C LEU A 341 -1.76 19.85 9.23
N PHE A 342 -0.45 19.87 8.97
CA PHE A 342 0.55 20.49 9.85
C PHE A 342 0.56 22.02 9.78
N ALA A 343 0.04 22.62 8.70
CA ALA A 343 -0.11 24.06 8.57
C ALA A 343 -1.39 24.61 9.24
N GLN A 344 -2.45 23.79 9.39
CA GLN A 344 -3.77 24.24 9.85
C GLN A 344 -4.11 23.80 11.27
N SER A 345 -3.68 22.61 11.71
CA SER A 345 -4.02 22.08 13.04
C SER A 345 -3.27 22.81 14.15
N PRO A 346 -3.95 23.49 15.11
CA PRO A 346 -3.28 24.23 16.18
C PRO A 346 -2.30 23.38 17.01
N MET A 347 -2.66 22.12 17.27
CA MET A 347 -1.83 21.18 18.01
C MET A 347 -0.52 20.85 17.27
N LEU A 348 -0.57 20.68 15.95
CA LEU A 348 0.59 20.32 15.14
C LEU A 348 1.45 21.55 14.78
N ARG A 349 0.81 22.70 14.57
CA ARG A 349 1.47 23.99 14.42
C ARG A 349 2.34 24.34 15.63
N ALA A 350 1.85 24.02 16.84
CA ALA A 350 2.64 24.21 18.05
C ALA A 350 3.92 23.35 18.07
N LEU A 351 3.94 22.19 17.41
CA LEU A 351 5.12 21.34 17.30
C LEU A 351 6.12 21.90 16.28
N ASN A 352 5.66 22.26 15.08
CA ASN A 352 6.56 22.79 14.05
C ASN A 352 6.89 24.29 14.22
N GLY A 353 6.32 24.97 15.22
CA GLY A 353 6.60 26.37 15.51
C GLY A 353 6.17 27.31 14.39
N ASP A 354 5.07 26.99 13.70
CA ASP A 354 4.55 27.72 12.54
C ASP A 354 5.54 27.82 11.35
N SER A 355 6.54 26.92 11.29
CA SER A 355 7.55 26.92 10.23
C SER A 355 6.95 26.84 8.82
N LEU A 356 5.84 26.10 8.67
CA LEU A 356 5.12 25.93 7.41
C LEU A 356 4.45 27.23 6.90
N GLN A 357 4.29 28.23 7.77
CA GLN A 357 3.72 29.54 7.43
C GLN A 357 4.79 30.63 7.27
N SER A 358 6.08 30.26 7.39
CA SER A 358 7.18 31.21 7.25
C SER A 358 7.21 31.83 5.85
N PRO A 359 7.42 33.15 5.71
CA PRO A 359 7.56 33.80 4.40
C PRO A 359 8.81 33.32 3.65
N LYS A 360 9.76 32.69 4.35
CA LYS A 360 10.96 32.09 3.75
C LYS A 360 10.73 30.68 3.23
N LEU A 361 9.55 30.08 3.46
CA LEU A 361 9.27 28.70 3.04
C LEU A 361 8.46 28.68 1.74
N ARG A 362 8.90 27.86 0.78
CA ARG A 362 8.17 27.52 -0.44
C ARG A 362 7.85 26.03 -0.40
N ILE A 363 6.56 25.71 -0.27
CA ILE A 363 6.07 24.33 -0.32
C ILE A 363 5.78 23.96 -1.76
N VAL A 364 6.28 22.79 -2.19
CA VAL A 364 6.00 22.18 -3.49
C VAL A 364 5.47 20.79 -3.25
N ASN A 365 4.22 20.53 -3.67
CA ASN A 365 3.65 19.19 -3.56
C ASN A 365 3.93 18.38 -4.84
N ALA A 366 4.99 17.56 -4.79
CA ALA A 366 5.48 16.80 -5.94
C ALA A 366 6.31 15.59 -5.51
N ASP A 367 6.47 14.62 -6.41
CA ASP A 367 7.45 13.55 -6.26
C ASP A 367 8.87 14.14 -6.32
N ALA A 368 9.67 13.96 -5.26
CA ALA A 368 10.99 14.56 -5.13
C ALA A 368 11.95 14.13 -6.25
N PHE A 369 11.85 12.89 -6.72
CA PHE A 369 12.69 12.38 -7.81
C PHE A 369 12.35 13.13 -9.10
N ALA A 370 11.07 13.14 -9.50
CA ALA A 370 10.63 13.83 -10.71
C ALA A 370 10.85 15.35 -10.64
N TRP A 371 10.71 15.96 -9.45
CA TRP A 371 10.94 17.38 -9.25
C TRP A 371 12.40 17.76 -9.46
N LEU A 372 13.35 16.97 -8.94
CA LEU A 372 14.79 17.18 -9.17
C LEU A 372 15.18 16.97 -10.64
N GLU A 373 14.51 16.08 -11.39
CA GLU A 373 14.79 15.91 -12.82
C GLU A 373 14.37 17.12 -13.66
N GLN A 374 13.31 17.82 -13.24
CA GLN A 374 12.67 18.88 -14.03
C GLN A 374 13.08 20.29 -13.60
N THR A 375 13.56 20.45 -12.37
CA THR A 375 13.84 21.77 -11.79
C THR A 375 15.32 22.07 -11.88
N PRO A 376 15.75 23.16 -12.53
CA PRO A 376 17.12 23.62 -12.43
C PRO A 376 17.34 24.35 -11.11
N GLY A 377 18.53 24.22 -10.53
CA GLY A 377 18.93 25.00 -9.36
C GLY A 377 19.96 24.25 -8.52
N ALA A 378 20.63 24.99 -7.63
CA ALA A 378 21.53 24.40 -6.68
C ALA A 378 21.34 25.02 -5.29
N PHE A 379 21.55 24.21 -4.27
CA PHE A 379 21.28 24.51 -2.87
C PHE A 379 22.54 24.42 -2.04
N ASP A 380 22.63 25.25 -1.00
CA ASP A 380 23.73 25.24 -0.03
C ASP A 380 23.61 24.03 0.89
N VAL A 381 22.38 23.69 1.28
CA VAL A 381 22.09 22.51 2.09
C VAL A 381 20.88 21.79 1.55
N ILE A 382 20.97 20.46 1.46
CA ILE A 382 19.85 19.57 1.11
C ILE A 382 19.59 18.64 2.29
N VAL A 383 18.40 18.70 2.87
CA VAL A 383 17.93 17.81 3.95
C VAL A 383 16.99 16.78 3.35
N ILE A 384 17.33 15.51 3.48
CA ILE A 384 16.55 14.38 2.96
C ILE A 384 15.94 13.65 4.16
N ASP A 385 14.63 13.86 4.33
CA ASP A 385 13.83 13.41 5.46
C ASP A 385 12.66 12.55 4.95
N PHE A 386 13.03 11.43 4.34
CA PHE A 386 12.07 10.45 3.82
C PHE A 386 11.79 9.35 4.87
N PRO A 387 10.61 8.70 4.80
CA PRO A 387 10.39 7.47 5.55
C PRO A 387 11.39 6.38 5.16
N ASP A 388 11.56 5.42 6.06
CA ASP A 388 12.42 4.26 5.82
C ASP A 388 11.99 3.47 4.55
N PRO A 389 12.93 2.82 3.85
CA PRO A 389 12.70 2.18 2.55
C PRO A 389 11.96 0.84 2.66
N THR A 390 10.74 0.85 3.19
CA THR A 390 9.90 -0.35 3.43
C THR A 390 9.25 -0.92 2.17
N ASN A 391 9.39 -0.24 1.02
CA ASN A 391 8.87 -0.71 -0.27
C ASN A 391 9.67 -0.08 -1.43
N PHE A 392 9.47 -0.60 -2.63
CA PHE A 392 10.18 -0.15 -3.84
C PHE A 392 9.82 1.28 -4.28
N SER A 393 8.66 1.81 -3.88
CA SER A 393 8.27 3.19 -4.20
C SER A 393 9.08 4.22 -3.39
N ILE A 394 9.43 3.89 -2.13
CA ILE A 394 10.34 4.69 -1.30
C ILE A 394 11.79 4.33 -1.61
N GLY A 395 12.09 3.04 -1.83
CA GLY A 395 13.43 2.52 -2.14
C GLY A 395 14.10 3.20 -3.34
N LYS A 396 13.32 3.65 -4.34
CA LYS A 396 13.82 4.43 -5.48
C LYS A 396 14.53 5.73 -5.05
N LEU A 397 14.10 6.35 -3.94
CA LEU A 397 14.65 7.59 -3.38
C LEU A 397 15.98 7.38 -2.65
N TYR A 398 16.40 6.12 -2.45
CA TYR A 398 17.69 5.77 -1.84
C TYR A 398 18.66 5.18 -2.87
N THR A 399 18.46 5.45 -4.16
CA THR A 399 19.26 4.86 -5.24
C THR A 399 20.39 5.78 -5.69
N THR A 400 21.42 5.19 -6.32
CA THR A 400 22.46 5.96 -7.03
C THR A 400 21.91 6.95 -8.05
N GLY A 401 20.78 6.66 -8.70
CA GLY A 401 20.14 7.58 -9.64
C GLY A 401 19.64 8.84 -8.93
N PHE A 402 18.90 8.67 -7.84
CA PHE A 402 18.42 9.77 -7.01
C PHE A 402 19.57 10.58 -6.42
N TYR A 403 20.58 9.93 -5.83
CA TYR A 403 21.70 10.65 -5.22
C TYR A 403 22.60 11.39 -6.21
N ARG A 404 22.63 10.98 -7.49
CA ARG A 404 23.27 11.78 -8.54
C ARG A 404 22.50 13.06 -8.85
N LEU A 405 21.16 13.03 -8.80
CA LEU A 405 20.37 14.25 -8.91
C LEU A 405 20.62 15.17 -7.70
N VAL A 406 20.70 14.62 -6.50
CA VAL A 406 21.06 15.38 -5.28
C VAL A 406 22.44 16.01 -5.43
N GLU A 407 23.44 15.26 -5.94
CA GLU A 407 24.78 15.78 -6.21
C GLU A 407 24.73 16.95 -7.20
N GLN A 408 23.99 16.84 -8.31
CA GLN A 408 23.84 17.90 -9.31
C GLN A 408 23.21 19.18 -8.75
N HIS A 409 22.29 19.04 -7.78
CA HIS A 409 21.61 20.15 -7.12
C HIS A 409 22.37 20.69 -5.90
N LEU A 410 23.54 20.16 -5.59
CA LEU A 410 24.35 20.65 -4.49
C LEU A 410 25.29 21.76 -4.98
N ASN A 411 25.41 22.86 -4.24
CA ASN A 411 26.46 23.84 -4.49
C ASN A 411 27.87 23.24 -4.24
N ALA A 412 28.92 23.86 -4.77
CA ALA A 412 30.28 23.33 -4.64
C ALA A 412 30.74 23.16 -3.17
N SER A 413 30.29 24.05 -2.28
CA SER A 413 30.52 23.99 -0.83
C SER A 413 29.37 23.36 -0.04
N GLY A 414 28.34 22.85 -0.73
CA GLY A 414 27.11 22.43 -0.09
C GLY A 414 27.24 21.12 0.69
N TYR A 415 26.31 20.91 1.62
CA TYR A 415 26.15 19.65 2.35
C TYR A 415 24.76 19.08 2.14
N ALA A 416 24.67 17.81 1.78
CA ALA A 416 23.45 17.05 1.90
C ALA A 416 23.47 16.27 3.22
N VAL A 417 22.31 16.01 3.79
CA VAL A 417 22.13 15.11 4.93
C VAL A 417 20.94 14.20 4.66
N VAL A 418 21.10 12.92 4.97
CA VAL A 418 20.09 11.89 4.74
C VAL A 418 19.80 11.18 6.04
N GLN A 419 18.52 11.09 6.41
CA GLN A 419 18.04 10.15 7.42
C GLN A 419 18.07 8.73 6.82
N THR A 420 18.65 7.75 7.52
CA THR A 420 18.93 6.46 6.88
C THR A 420 18.18 5.28 7.51
N THR A 421 18.32 5.06 8.81
CA THR A 421 17.62 4.09 9.69
C THR A 421 18.60 3.80 10.85
N SER A 422 18.33 2.79 11.68
CA SER A 422 19.21 2.44 12.79
C SER A 422 20.53 1.76 12.36
N PRO A 423 21.72 2.30 12.69
CA PRO A 423 23.00 1.62 12.48
C PRO A 423 23.25 0.45 13.44
N LEU A 424 22.44 0.33 14.50
CA LEU A 424 22.48 -0.76 15.47
C LEU A 424 21.58 -1.93 15.03
N ILE A 425 20.34 -1.62 14.65
CA ILE A 425 19.33 -2.63 14.31
C ILE A 425 19.43 -3.04 12.83
N ALA A 426 19.52 -2.05 11.94
CA ALA A 426 19.57 -2.23 10.49
C ALA A 426 20.94 -1.78 9.95
N ARG A 427 22.00 -2.36 10.55
CA ARG A 427 23.39 -2.01 10.31
C ARG A 427 23.76 -2.07 8.84
N LYS A 428 23.43 -3.16 8.14
CA LYS A 428 23.76 -3.32 6.72
C LYS A 428 22.97 -2.32 5.88
N SER A 429 21.70 -2.07 6.19
CA SER A 429 20.86 -1.07 5.52
C SER A 429 21.45 0.34 5.65
N PHE A 430 21.86 0.74 6.86
CA PHE A 430 22.55 2.01 7.10
C PHE A 430 23.81 2.15 6.22
N TRP A 431 24.67 1.14 6.21
CA TRP A 431 25.92 1.16 5.43
C TRP A 431 25.70 1.00 3.93
N THR A 432 24.58 0.40 3.48
CA THR A 432 24.14 0.40 2.08
C THR A 432 23.84 1.82 1.62
N VAL A 433 23.17 2.65 2.44
CA VAL A 433 22.93 4.06 2.09
C VAL A 433 24.25 4.82 1.96
N ALA A 434 25.18 4.65 2.90
CA ALA A 434 26.51 5.25 2.84
C ALA A 434 27.24 4.88 1.54
N THR A 435 27.29 3.59 1.22
CA THR A 435 27.97 3.06 0.03
C THR A 435 27.30 3.53 -1.27
N THR A 436 25.99 3.74 -1.24
CA THR A 436 25.23 4.24 -2.38
C THR A 436 25.50 5.73 -2.64
N LEU A 437 25.62 6.55 -1.59
CA LEU A 437 26.02 7.96 -1.70
C LEU A 437 27.46 8.09 -2.25
N GLU A 438 28.38 7.25 -1.79
CA GLU A 438 29.75 7.19 -2.32
C GLU A 438 29.77 6.80 -3.81
N ALA A 439 28.96 5.80 -4.20
CA ALA A 439 28.82 5.39 -5.60
C ALA A 439 28.16 6.45 -6.49
N ALA A 440 27.47 7.44 -5.90
CA ALA A 440 26.96 8.61 -6.59
C ALA A 440 28.01 9.73 -6.74
N GLY A 441 29.19 9.59 -6.12
CA GLY A 441 30.31 10.53 -6.23
C GLY A 441 30.48 11.47 -5.03
N LEU A 442 29.75 11.24 -3.93
CA LEU A 442 29.81 12.09 -2.74
C LEU A 442 30.78 11.51 -1.69
N GLN A 443 31.47 12.37 -0.96
CA GLN A 443 32.16 12.00 0.27
C GLN A 443 31.15 11.95 1.41
N VAL A 444 31.14 10.86 2.18
CA VAL A 444 30.17 10.65 3.27
C VAL A 444 30.81 10.82 4.64
N THR A 445 30.04 11.34 5.59
CA THR A 445 30.40 11.40 7.00
C THR A 445 29.21 10.90 7.82
N PRO A 446 29.15 9.58 8.08
CA PRO A 446 28.07 8.96 8.85
C PRO A 446 28.14 9.36 10.32
N TYR A 447 26.98 9.44 10.98
CA TYR A 447 26.84 9.70 12.41
C TYR A 447 25.50 9.15 12.91
N HIS A 448 25.29 9.14 14.22
CA HIS A 448 24.08 8.61 14.82
C HIS A 448 23.69 9.37 16.09
N ALA A 449 22.43 9.20 16.51
CA ALA A 449 21.92 9.72 17.76
C ALA A 449 20.85 8.81 18.34
N HIS A 450 20.83 8.69 19.66
CA HIS A 450 19.76 8.03 20.38
C HIS A 450 18.50 8.89 20.40
N VAL A 451 17.41 8.41 19.79
CA VAL A 451 16.08 9.02 19.83
C VAL A 451 15.16 8.05 20.58
N PRO A 452 14.73 8.34 21.82
CA PRO A 452 14.06 7.35 22.69
C PRO A 452 12.86 6.62 22.07
N SER A 453 12.09 7.27 21.20
CA SER A 453 10.98 6.63 20.47
C SER A 453 11.42 5.70 19.33
N PHE A 454 12.62 5.88 18.78
CA PHE A 454 13.16 5.14 17.64
C PHE A 454 14.35 4.24 17.98
N GLY A 455 14.92 4.40 19.17
CA GLY A 455 16.19 3.77 19.54
C GLY A 455 17.38 4.52 18.93
N GLU A 456 18.40 3.77 18.51
CA GLU A 456 19.58 4.36 17.89
C GLU A 456 19.33 4.66 16.43
N TRP A 457 19.50 5.91 16.03
CA TRP A 457 19.10 6.39 14.71
C TRP A 457 20.27 7.00 13.94
N GLY A 458 20.34 6.68 12.65
CA GLY A 458 21.46 7.01 11.78
C GLY A 458 21.18 8.15 10.82
N PHE A 459 22.24 8.91 10.56
CA PHE A 459 22.27 10.01 9.63
C PHE A 459 23.57 9.99 8.83
N ILE A 460 23.53 10.49 7.59
CA ILE A 460 24.73 10.57 6.75
C ILE A 460 24.83 11.95 6.13
N LEU A 461 25.90 12.67 6.47
CA LEU A 461 26.31 13.85 5.72
C LEU A 461 26.97 13.42 4.42
N ALA A 462 26.68 14.12 3.33
CA ALA A 462 27.27 13.87 2.03
C ALA A 462 27.65 15.19 1.35
N SER A 463 28.85 15.29 0.77
CA SER A 463 29.28 16.50 0.06
C SER A 463 30.45 16.24 -0.88
N ARG A 464 30.84 17.25 -1.66
CA ARG A 464 32.02 17.20 -2.55
C ARG A 464 33.35 17.47 -1.84
N ARG A 465 33.31 17.81 -0.55
CA ARG A 465 34.47 18.20 0.26
C ARG A 465 34.49 17.45 1.59
N PRO A 466 35.63 17.35 2.28
CA PRO A 466 35.63 16.80 3.63
C PRO A 466 34.71 17.60 4.55
N TYR A 467 33.96 16.89 5.42
CA TYR A 467 33.15 17.53 6.44
C TYR A 467 34.04 18.28 7.43
N ARG A 468 33.63 19.49 7.80
CA ARG A 468 34.28 20.30 8.82
C ARG A 468 33.32 20.46 9.98
N MET A 469 33.77 20.06 11.17
CA MET A 469 33.01 20.26 12.40
C MET A 469 32.71 21.75 12.61
N PRO A 470 31.46 22.11 12.90
CA PRO A 470 31.09 23.49 13.15
C PRO A 470 31.74 24.02 14.43
N THR A 471 31.99 25.33 14.43
CA THR A 471 32.48 26.07 15.61
C THR A 471 31.38 26.88 16.29
N GLN A 472 30.19 26.96 15.68
CA GLN A 472 29.04 27.70 16.18
C GLN A 472 27.75 26.94 15.89
N LEU A 473 26.77 27.05 16.79
CA LEU A 473 25.42 26.51 16.65
C LEU A 473 24.41 27.61 17.04
N PRO A 474 23.18 27.56 16.54
CA PRO A 474 22.10 28.41 17.04
C PRO A 474 21.89 28.26 18.55
N GLU A 475 21.37 29.29 19.20
CA GLU A 475 21.00 29.22 20.61
C GLU A 475 19.70 28.42 20.82
N GLY A 476 19.48 27.94 22.05
CA GLY A 476 18.22 27.28 22.44
C GLY A 476 18.04 25.85 21.93
N LEU A 477 19.11 25.20 21.47
CA LEU A 477 19.12 23.77 21.19
C LEU A 477 19.02 22.95 22.49
N ARG A 478 18.31 21.83 22.43
CA ARG A 478 18.02 20.97 23.59
C ARG A 478 18.86 19.70 23.61
N PHE A 479 19.40 19.29 22.47
CA PHE A 479 20.18 18.05 22.31
C PHE A 479 21.56 18.30 21.73
N VAL A 480 21.65 18.94 20.56
CA VAL A 480 22.94 19.14 19.88
C VAL A 480 23.70 20.29 20.53
N SER A 481 24.97 20.05 20.88
CA SER A 481 25.88 21.05 21.44
C SER A 481 27.26 20.92 20.81
N LEU A 482 28.05 22.00 20.79
CA LEU A 482 29.39 21.99 20.18
C LEU A 482 30.32 20.94 20.81
N SER A 483 30.25 20.76 22.13
CA SER A 483 31.04 19.77 22.86
C SER A 483 30.53 18.34 22.68
N GLY A 484 29.23 18.16 22.50
CA GLY A 484 28.62 16.84 22.31
C GLY A 484 28.65 16.34 20.87
N LEU A 485 28.74 17.25 19.90
CA LEU A 485 28.66 16.92 18.47
C LEU A 485 29.69 15.88 18.02
N PRO A 486 30.97 15.90 18.44
CA PRO A 486 31.94 14.87 18.10
C PRO A 486 31.50 13.45 18.48
N ALA A 487 30.76 13.28 19.58
CA ALA A 487 30.33 11.96 20.05
C ALA A 487 29.29 11.30 19.13
N LEU A 488 28.53 12.08 18.34
CA LEU A 488 27.57 11.51 17.38
C LEU A 488 28.27 10.76 16.24
N PHE A 489 29.54 11.04 15.99
CA PHE A 489 30.33 10.47 14.88
C PHE A 489 31.16 9.25 15.33
N ASP A 490 31.08 8.88 16.61
CA ASP A 490 31.84 7.75 17.16
C ASP A 490 31.01 6.46 17.11
N PHE A 491 31.41 5.53 16.25
CA PHE A 491 30.70 4.24 16.10
C PHE A 491 31.38 3.14 16.92
N PRO A 492 30.66 2.48 17.85
CA PRO A 492 31.14 1.27 18.50
C PRO A 492 31.24 0.11 17.50
N ILE A 493 31.93 -0.96 17.91
CA ILE A 493 32.30 -2.11 17.07
C ILE A 493 31.07 -2.81 16.45
N ASP A 494 29.98 -2.86 17.19
CA ASP A 494 28.70 -3.45 16.78
C ASP A 494 27.92 -2.57 15.78
N MET A 495 28.25 -1.28 15.66
CA MET A 495 27.70 -0.38 14.62
C MET A 495 28.70 -0.05 13.50
N ALA A 496 29.95 -0.52 13.60
CA ALA A 496 31.03 -0.21 12.65
C ALA A 496 30.69 -0.57 11.20
N ARG A 497 31.38 0.06 10.24
CA ARG A 497 31.15 -0.18 8.81
C ARG A 497 31.26 -1.64 8.39
N VAL A 498 30.28 -2.11 7.63
CA VAL A 498 30.26 -3.45 7.03
C VAL A 498 30.23 -3.38 5.51
N PRO A 499 30.68 -4.42 4.79
CA PRO A 499 30.49 -4.53 3.35
C PRO A 499 29.00 -4.46 3.02
N ALA A 500 28.64 -3.56 2.10
CA ALA A 500 27.27 -3.29 1.72
C ALA A 500 27.16 -3.07 0.21
N ASP A 501 26.09 -3.57 -0.39
CA ASP A 501 25.86 -3.43 -1.83
C ASP A 501 25.33 -2.05 -2.18
N VAL A 502 25.61 -1.61 -3.42
CA VAL A 502 25.10 -0.34 -3.95
C VAL A 502 23.63 -0.49 -4.31
N ASN A 503 22.78 0.39 -3.77
CA ASN A 503 21.37 0.45 -4.09
C ASN A 503 21.14 1.17 -5.44
N ARG A 504 20.55 0.46 -6.39
CA ARG A 504 20.25 0.93 -7.76
C ARG A 504 18.78 0.74 -8.04
N LEU A 505 18.25 1.50 -8.99
CA LEU A 505 16.85 1.37 -9.41
C LEU A 505 16.53 -0.05 -9.91
N SER A 506 17.51 -0.76 -10.47
CA SER A 506 17.37 -2.10 -11.02
C SER A 506 17.41 -3.23 -9.99
N ASN A 507 18.04 -3.05 -8.83
CA ASN A 507 18.18 -4.10 -7.81
C ASN A 507 17.41 -3.79 -6.52
N GLN A 508 17.29 -2.52 -6.14
CA GLN A 508 16.66 -2.04 -4.91
C GLN A 508 16.99 -2.88 -3.65
N VAL A 509 18.26 -3.30 -3.53
CA VAL A 509 18.76 -4.21 -2.48
C VAL A 509 18.50 -3.69 -1.06
N LEU A 510 18.38 -2.37 -0.90
CA LEU A 510 18.10 -1.75 0.39
C LEU A 510 16.74 -2.15 0.95
N VAL A 511 15.70 -2.29 0.11
CA VAL A 511 14.34 -2.66 0.56
C VAL A 511 14.35 -4.05 1.19
N GLN A 512 15.01 -5.00 0.50
CA GLN A 512 15.14 -6.38 0.98
C GLN A 512 15.98 -6.46 2.25
N THR A 513 17.14 -5.79 2.27
CA THR A 513 18.04 -5.80 3.44
C THR A 513 17.36 -5.17 4.65
N PHE A 514 16.60 -4.10 4.46
CA PHE A 514 15.85 -3.43 5.52
C PHE A 514 14.80 -4.36 6.14
N GLU A 515 13.99 -5.03 5.32
CA GLU A 515 12.99 -5.98 5.79
C GLU A 515 13.61 -7.18 6.51
N GLU A 516 14.75 -7.69 6.03
CA GLU A 516 15.47 -8.78 6.69
C GLU A 516 16.01 -8.40 8.07
N GLU A 517 16.52 -7.17 8.24
CA GLU A 517 17.09 -6.71 9.49
C GLU A 517 16.00 -6.34 10.51
N TRP A 518 15.01 -5.54 10.12
CA TRP A 518 13.90 -5.17 11.00
C TRP A 518 12.93 -6.33 11.26
N GLY A 519 12.82 -7.29 10.32
CA GLY A 519 12.01 -8.49 10.47
C GLY A 519 12.53 -9.44 11.58
N LYS A 520 13.82 -9.39 11.91
CA LYS A 520 14.42 -10.18 13.02
C LYS A 520 14.08 -9.63 14.40
N VAL A 521 13.80 -8.33 14.52
CA VAL A 521 13.46 -7.69 15.81
C VAL A 521 12.05 -8.04 16.27
N HIS A 522 11.17 -8.39 15.32
CA HIS A 522 9.78 -8.75 15.57
C HIS A 522 9.56 -10.28 15.72
N GLN A 523 10.63 -11.08 15.64
CA GLN A 523 10.65 -12.52 15.98
C GLN A 523 11.13 -12.71 17.41
#